data_AF-A0A8J1MZY2-F1
#
_entry.id   AF-A0A8J1MZY2-F1
#
_cell.length_a   1.000
_cell.length_b   1.000
_cell.length_c   1.000
_cell.angle_alpha   90.00
_cell.angle_beta   90.00
_cell.angle_gamma   90.00
#
_symmetry.space_group_name_H-M   'P 1'
#
loop_
_entity.id
_entity.type
_entity.pdbx_description
1 polymer ?
#
loop_
_entity_poly.entity_id
_entity_poly.type
_entity_poly.pdbx_seq_one_letter_code
_entity_poly.pdbx_strand_id
1 'polypeptide(L)'
;MQQIFPYLMSPHCMFYPQILFSDLPGQEIEFEVLDKNVQRDDSLGSCKIAVPHVLKKKFIDKWIRLDNVKSGELHIKVETLKLFSDRDKLEKC
;
A
#
# COMPACT_ATOMS: atom_id res chain seq x y z
N MET A 1 -9.82 13.11 -0.83
CA MET A 1 -8.47 13.45 -0.34
C MET A 1 -7.59 12.23 -0.65
N GLN A 2 -6.72 12.33 -1.64
CA GLN A 2 -5.84 11.25 -2.07
C GLN A 2 -4.58 11.32 -1.18
N GLN A 3 -4.35 10.32 -0.34
CA GLN A 3 -3.11 10.24 0.44
C GLN A 3 -2.07 9.53 -0.42
N ILE A 4 -1.16 10.32 -1.00
CA ILE A 4 0.01 9.83 -1.71
C ILE A 4 1.10 9.66 -0.65
N PHE A 5 1.55 8.42 -0.43
CA PHE A 5 2.71 8.15 0.42
C PHE A 5 3.86 7.69 -0.48
N PRO A 6 4.82 8.58 -0.80
CA PRO A 6 5.98 8.19 -1.59
C PRO A 6 6.88 7.31 -0.73
N TYR A 7 6.93 6.01 -1.01
CA TYR A 7 7.87 5.10 -0.36
C TYR A 7 8.89 4.60 -1.37
N LEU A 8 10.18 4.73 -1.04
CA LEU A 8 11.26 4.10 -1.80
C LEU A 8 11.24 2.59 -1.56
N MET A 9 10.85 1.82 -2.58
CA MET A 9 11.00 0.36 -2.57
C MET A 9 12.28 -0.03 -3.30
N SER A 10 13.29 -0.49 -2.55
CA SER A 10 14.45 -1.19 -3.11
C SER A 10 14.12 -2.68 -3.26
N PRO A 11 14.46 -3.35 -4.38
CA PRO A 11 14.09 -4.75 -4.66
C PRO A 11 14.64 -5.78 -3.67
N HIS A 12 15.57 -5.39 -2.79
CA HIS A 12 16.18 -6.24 -1.77
C HIS A 12 15.64 -6.01 -0.34
N CYS A 13 14.78 -5.01 -0.12
CA CYS A 13 14.25 -4.67 1.20
C CYS A 13 12.73 -4.89 1.26
N MET A 14 12.32 -5.89 2.05
CA MET A 14 10.94 -6.05 2.44
C MET A 14 10.56 -4.94 3.44
N PHE A 15 9.63 -4.07 3.04
CA PHE A 15 9.18 -2.90 3.81
C PHE A 15 7.75 -3.15 4.32
N TYR A 16 7.50 -2.85 5.61
CA TYR A 16 6.19 -3.07 6.27
C TYR A 16 5.65 -1.77 6.88
N PRO A 17 5.05 -0.88 6.08
CA PRO A 17 4.45 0.34 6.60
C PRO A 17 3.11 0.03 7.29
N GLN A 18 2.79 0.80 8.33
CA GLN A 18 1.44 0.88 8.89
C GLN A 18 0.78 2.16 8.40
N ILE A 19 -0.43 2.03 7.87
CA ILE A 19 -1.22 3.16 7.35
C ILE A 19 -2.59 3.20 8.04
N LEU A 20 -3.04 4.41 8.34
CA LEU A 20 -4.41 4.65 8.81
C LEU A 20 -5.25 5.19 7.64
N PHE A 21 -6.39 4.57 7.41
CA PHE A 21 -7.34 4.98 6.37
C PHE A 21 -8.77 4.93 6.92
N SER A 22 -9.65 5.68 6.27
CA SER A 22 -11.07 5.78 6.61
C SER A 22 -11.92 5.08 5.54
N ASP A 23 -13.19 4.85 5.81
CA ASP A 23 -14.12 4.30 4.80
C ASP A 23 -14.78 5.45 4.03
N LEU A 24 -13.99 6.18 3.25
CA LEU A 24 -14.47 7.27 2.41
C LEU A 24 -14.63 6.81 0.96
N PRO A 25 -15.73 7.19 0.27
CA PRO A 25 -15.92 6.86 -1.13
C PRO A 25 -14.80 7.47 -1.99
N GLY A 26 -14.20 6.64 -2.85
CA GLY A 26 -13.09 7.05 -3.73
C GLY A 26 -11.71 7.10 -3.06
N GLN A 27 -11.56 6.60 -1.83
CA GLN A 27 -10.24 6.49 -1.20
C GLN A 27 -9.45 5.29 -1.74
N GLU A 28 -8.18 5.51 -2.05
CA GLU A 28 -7.26 4.52 -2.61
C GLU A 28 -5.91 4.60 -1.91
N ILE A 29 -5.21 3.46 -1.87
CA ILE A 29 -3.81 3.35 -1.47
C ILE A 29 -3.00 3.28 -2.75
N GLU A 30 -2.13 4.26 -2.95
CA GLU A 30 -1.25 4.36 -4.11
C GLU A 30 0.15 3.90 -3.72
N PHE A 31 0.70 3.00 -4.52
CA PHE A 31 2.08 2.54 -4.42
C PHE A 31 2.83 3.07 -5.62
N GLU A 32 3.96 3.73 -5.36
CA GLU A 32 4.87 4.22 -6.40
C GLU A 32 6.25 3.65 -6.13
N VAL A 33 6.88 3.10 -7.18
CA VAL A 33 8.25 2.59 -7.12
C VAL A 33 9.16 3.69 -7.65
N LEU A 34 10.18 4.07 -6.87
CA LEU A 34 11.13 5.12 -7.24
C LEU A 34 12.53 4.52 -7.40
N ASP A 35 13.26 4.93 -8.44
CA ASP A 35 14.67 4.61 -8.59
C ASP A 35 15.52 5.48 -7.65
N LYS A 36 16.42 4.86 -6.92
CA LYS A 36 17.27 5.55 -5.93
C LYS A 36 18.56 6.04 -6.58
N ASN A 37 18.43 6.97 -7.54
CA ASN A 37 19.58 7.68 -8.10
C ASN A 37 19.79 9.03 -7.41
N VAL A 38 21.05 9.38 -7.16
CA VAL A 38 21.50 10.52 -6.32
C VAL A 38 20.97 11.91 -6.77
N GLN A 39 20.38 12.04 -7.95
CA GLN A 39 19.98 13.34 -8.52
C GLN A 39 18.49 13.52 -8.80
N ARG A 40 17.72 12.43 -8.91
CA ARG A 40 16.27 12.48 -9.19
C ARG A 40 15.67 11.13 -8.85
N ASP A 41 14.63 11.15 -8.03
CA ASP A 41 13.80 9.97 -7.80
C ASP A 41 12.86 9.83 -9.01
N ASP A 42 13.30 9.07 -10.01
CA ASP A 42 12.50 8.78 -11.19
C ASP A 42 11.51 7.65 -10.90
N SER A 43 10.24 7.84 -11.29
CA SER A 43 9.19 6.85 -11.10
C SER A 43 9.40 5.64 -12.03
N LEU A 44 9.47 4.46 -11.42
CA LEU A 44 9.55 3.15 -12.07
C LEU A 44 8.17 2.48 -12.19
N GLY A 45 7.09 3.26 -12.08
CA GLY A 45 5.72 2.80 -12.19
C GLY A 45 4.96 2.85 -10.87
N SER A 46 3.64 2.77 -10.98
CA SER A 46 2.73 2.85 -9.83
C SER A 46 1.60 1.82 -9.93
N CYS A 47 0.91 1.58 -8.82
CA CYS A 47 -0.35 0.85 -8.83
C CYS A 47 -1.23 1.31 -7.66
N LYS A 48 -2.54 1.07 -7.76
CA LYS A 48 -3.52 1.52 -6.77
C LYS A 48 -4.39 0.38 -6.27
N ILE A 49 -4.79 0.48 -5.01
CA ILE A 49 -5.77 -0.41 -4.38
C ILE A 49 -6.86 0.41 -3.73
N ALA A 50 -8.11 0.18 -4.14
CA ALA A 50 -9.27 0.83 -3.53
C ALA A 50 -9.43 0.39 -2.06
N VAL A 51 -9.55 1.34 -1.14
CA VAL A 51 -9.74 1.08 0.29
C VAL A 51 -10.96 0.19 0.58
N PRO A 52 -12.12 0.38 -0.08
CA PRO A 52 -13.26 -0.53 0.10
C PRO A 52 -12.94 -2.00 -0.22
N HIS A 53 -12.00 -2.26 -1.13
CA HIS A 53 -11.56 -3.63 -1.45
C HIS A 53 -10.76 -4.25 -0.31
N VAL A 54 -9.85 -3.47 0.28
CA VAL A 54 -9.04 -3.83 1.44
C VAL A 54 -9.94 -4.12 2.64
N LEU A 55 -10.87 -3.20 2.94
CA LEU A 55 -11.83 -3.32 4.04
C LEU A 55 -12.71 -4.57 3.92
N LYS A 56 -13.12 -4.93 2.70
CA LYS A 56 -13.95 -6.10 2.40
C LYS A 56 -13.17 -7.41 2.52
N LYS A 57 -11.94 -7.47 1.99
CA LYS A 57 -11.14 -8.71 1.98
C LYS A 57 -10.41 -9.01 3.28
N LYS A 58 -10.12 -8.00 4.11
CA LYS A 58 -9.30 -8.07 5.36
C LYS A 58 -7.84 -8.41 5.14
N PHE A 59 -7.56 -9.29 4.18
CA PHE A 59 -6.23 -9.72 3.81
C PHE A 59 -6.10 -9.74 2.28
N ILE A 60 -5.00 -9.19 1.77
CA ILE A 60 -4.61 -9.21 0.36
C ILE A 60 -3.17 -9.69 0.28
N ASP A 61 -2.91 -10.63 -0.62
CA ASP A 61 -1.57 -11.13 -0.96
C ASP A 61 -1.58 -11.45 -2.46
N LYS A 62 -1.03 -10.55 -3.27
CA LYS A 62 -1.03 -10.70 -4.74
C LYS A 62 0.05 -9.87 -5.43
N TRP A 63 0.45 -10.31 -6.60
CA TRP A 63 1.20 -9.51 -7.56
C TRP A 63 0.25 -8.56 -8.30
N ILE A 64 0.65 -7.29 -8.43
CA ILE A 64 -0.06 -6.27 -9.20
C ILE A 64 0.90 -5.73 -10.24
N ARG A 65 0.47 -5.71 -11.51
CA ARG A 65 1.24 -5.09 -12.59
C ARG A 65 1.29 -3.58 -12.39
N LEU A 66 2.46 -2.99 -12.56
CA LEU A 66 2.64 -1.55 -12.49
C LEU A 66 2.06 -0.87 -13.75
N ASP A 67 1.42 0.26 -13.54
CA ASP A 67 0.93 1.16 -14.57
C ASP A 67 2.09 1.98 -15.17
N ASN A 68 1.92 2.42 -16.42
CA ASN A 68 2.85 3.29 -17.14
C ASN A 68 4.27 2.73 -17.34
N VAL A 69 4.45 1.40 -17.29
CA VAL A 69 5.73 0.74 -17.56
C VAL A 69 5.64 -0.37 -18.60
N LYS A 70 6.76 -0.66 -19.28
CA LYS A 70 6.85 -1.77 -20.24
C LYS A 70 6.72 -3.13 -19.56
N SER A 71 7.29 -3.27 -18.37
CA SER A 71 7.30 -4.47 -17.55
C SER A 71 7.51 -4.10 -16.09
N GLY A 72 6.92 -4.85 -15.17
CA GLY A 72 7.08 -4.63 -13.72
C GLY A 72 5.85 -5.09 -12.96
N GLU A 73 6.07 -5.81 -11.87
CA GLU A 73 5.03 -6.25 -10.96
C GLU A 73 5.48 -5.98 -9.52
N LEU A 74 4.52 -5.58 -8.68
CA LEU A 74 4.73 -5.35 -7.26
C LEU A 74 3.95 -6.41 -6.48
N HIS A 75 4.67 -7.15 -5.62
CA HIS A 75 4.04 -8.07 -4.68
C HIS A 75 3.55 -7.30 -3.47
N ILE A 76 2.23 -7.31 -3.26
CA ILE A 76 1.60 -6.52 -2.20
C ILE A 76 0.88 -7.44 -1.23
N LYS A 77 1.28 -7.33 0.03
CA LYS A 77 0.61 -7.94 1.17
C LYS A 77 0.03 -6.86 2.06
N VAL A 78 -1.30 -6.86 2.26
CA VAL A 78 -2.01 -5.91 3.11
C VAL A 78 -2.88 -6.67 4.09
N GLU A 79 -2.75 -6.31 5.36
CA GLU A 79 -3.58 -6.81 6.45
C GLU A 79 -4.33 -5.64 7.09
N THR A 80 -5.65 -5.79 7.24
CA THR A 80 -6.50 -4.76 7.86
C THR A 80 -6.66 -5.06 9.33
N LEU A 81 -6.07 -4.22 10.17
CA LEU A 81 -6.32 -4.23 11.60
C LEU A 81 -7.51 -3.32 11.93
N LYS A 82 -8.38 -3.78 12.83
CA LYS A 82 -9.42 -2.92 13.41
C LYS A 82 -8.82 -2.21 14.62
N LEU A 83 -8.94 -0.89 14.65
CA LEU A 83 -8.69 -0.14 15.87
C LEU A 83 -9.85 -0.37 16.84
N PHE A 84 -9.53 -0.88 18.02
CA PHE A 84 -10.47 -0.96 19.13
C PHE A 84 -10.16 0.17 20.10
N SER A 85 -11.18 0.93 20.49
CA SER A 85 -11.03 1.98 21.51
C SER A 85 -10.89 1.40 22.92
N ASP A 86 -11.32 0.15 23.13
CA ASP A 86 -11.18 -0.58 24.38
C ASP A 86 -9.89 -1.40 24.41
N ARG A 87 -9.05 -1.16 25.43
CA ARG A 87 -7.79 -1.88 25.65
C ARG A 87 -8.00 -3.39 25.78
N ASP A 88 -9.10 -3.82 26.40
CA ASP A 88 -9.41 -5.23 26.68
C ASP A 88 -9.88 -6.02 25.44
N LYS A 89 -10.08 -5.37 24.29
CA LYS A 89 -10.51 -6.03 23.05
C LYS A 89 -9.36 -6.41 22.12
N LEU A 90 -8.13 -6.00 22.45
CA LEU A 90 -6.94 -6.29 21.64
C LEU A 90 -6.51 -7.77 21.72
N GLU A 91 -6.83 -8.47 22.80
CA GLU A 91 -6.43 -9.87 23.05
C GLU A 91 -7.21 -10.92 22.23
N LYS A 92 -8.18 -10.51 21.42
CA LYS A 92 -9.08 -11.41 20.66
C LYS A 92 -8.97 -11.27 19.13
N CYS A 93 -7.93 -10.63 18.62
CA CYS A 93 -7.67 -10.51 17.17
C CYS A 93 -6.64 -11.53 16.71
#